data_AF-X1IVB1-F1
#
_entry.id   AF-X1IVB1-F1
#
_cell.length_a   1.000
_cell.length_b   1.000
_cell.length_c   1.000
_cell.angle_alpha   90.00
_cell.angle_beta   90.00
_cell.angle_gamma   90.00
#
_symmetry.space_group_name_H-M   'P 1'
#
loop_
_entity.id
_entity.type
_entity.pdbx_description
1 polymer ?
#
loop_
_entity_poly.entity_id
_entity_poly.type
_entity_poly.pdbx_seq_one_letter_code
_entity_poly.pdbx_strand_id
1 'polypeptide(L)'
;MGRRGKRYLLLKKKIDKNKLYVAMDAVKLVKETSNCKFEESVEIAICLNVKPKTKGERVRGTVVLPQGLGKKIKVAVFAEGDEAERAKEAGADYVDGEELAKRIEAGWLEFD
;
A
#
# COMPACT_ATOMS: atom_id res chain seq x y z
N MET A 1 -25.30 -3.32 16.26
CA MET A 1 -24.66 -3.42 14.93
C MET A 1 -25.56 -2.77 13.90
N GLY A 2 -25.05 -1.79 13.15
CA GLY A 2 -25.84 -1.08 12.14
C GLY A 2 -26.25 -1.96 10.96
N ARG A 3 -27.37 -1.60 10.32
CA ARG A 3 -27.89 -2.29 9.13
C ARG A 3 -26.90 -2.10 7.97
N ARG A 4 -26.39 -3.18 7.39
CA ARG A 4 -25.42 -3.11 6.29
C ARG A 4 -26.09 -2.61 5.01
N GLY A 5 -25.36 -1.84 4.20
CA GLY A 5 -25.88 -1.29 2.94
C GLY A 5 -26.21 -2.38 1.90
N LYS A 6 -27.13 -2.06 0.97
CA LYS A 6 -27.60 -2.98 -0.08
C LYS A 6 -26.45 -3.53 -0.94
N ARG A 7 -25.51 -2.66 -1.34
CA ARG A 7 -24.32 -3.03 -2.11
C ARG A 7 -23.49 -4.11 -1.41
N TYR A 8 -23.22 -3.93 -0.11
CA TYR A 8 -22.46 -4.90 0.68
C TYR A 8 -23.16 -6.27 0.75
N LEU A 9 -24.49 -6.28 0.97
CA LEU A 9 -25.25 -7.52 1.08
C LEU A 9 -25.25 -8.32 -0.22
N LEU A 10 -25.28 -7.67 -1.38
CA LEU A 10 -25.20 -8.34 -2.69
C LEU A 10 -23.83 -8.99 -2.91
N LEU A 11 -22.75 -8.27 -2.62
CA LEU A 11 -21.39 -8.78 -2.79
C LEU A 11 -21.10 -9.94 -1.83
N LYS A 12 -21.57 -9.84 -0.58
CA LYS A 12 -21.41 -10.91 0.42
C LYS A 12 -22.05 -12.23 -0.01
N LYS A 13 -23.11 -12.22 -0.83
CA LYS A 13 -23.74 -13.46 -1.33
C LYS A 13 -22.85 -14.22 -2.31
N LYS A 14 -21.90 -13.55 -2.96
CA LYS A 14 -20.93 -14.20 -3.86
C LYS A 14 -19.81 -14.94 -3.13
N ILE A 15 -19.66 -14.68 -1.83
CA ILE A 15 -18.58 -15.22 -1.01
C ILE A 15 -19.14 -16.31 -0.09
N ASP A 16 -18.76 -17.56 -0.34
CA ASP A 16 -18.97 -18.64 0.62
C ASP A 16 -17.91 -18.55 1.73
N LYS A 17 -18.37 -18.50 2.99
CA LYS A 17 -17.50 -18.40 4.17
C LYS A 17 -16.90 -19.73 4.61
N ASN A 18 -17.54 -20.84 4.26
CA ASN A 18 -17.11 -22.17 4.70
C ASN A 18 -16.12 -22.80 3.73
N LYS A 19 -16.00 -22.21 2.53
CA LYS A 19 -15.07 -22.67 1.50
C LYS A 19 -13.68 -22.07 1.72
N LEU A 20 -12.67 -22.93 1.70
CA LEU A 20 -11.28 -22.53 1.58
C LEU A 20 -10.97 -22.30 0.09
N TYR A 21 -10.68 -21.06 -0.28
CA TYR A 21 -10.28 -20.71 -1.65
C TYR A 21 -8.77 -20.86 -1.80
N VAL A 22 -8.34 -21.39 -2.94
CA VAL A 22 -6.94 -21.32 -3.35
C VAL A 22 -6.61 -19.86 -3.66
N ALA A 23 -5.37 -19.44 -3.40
CA ALA A 23 -4.94 -18.04 -3.51
C ALA A 23 -5.35 -17.37 -4.84
N MET A 24 -5.18 -18.06 -5.97
CA MET A 24 -5.55 -17.53 -7.29
C MET A 24 -7.06 -17.29 -7.43
N ASP A 25 -7.90 -18.18 -6.90
CA ASP A 25 -9.35 -18.04 -6.95
C ASP A 25 -9.82 -16.92 -6.02
N ALA A 26 -9.18 -16.77 -4.86
CA ALA A 26 -9.43 -15.66 -3.96
C ALA A 26 -9.11 -14.31 -4.61
N VAL A 27 -7.99 -14.19 -5.34
CA VAL A 27 -7.63 -12.96 -6.05
C VAL A 27 -8.66 -12.61 -7.15
N LYS A 28 -9.14 -13.61 -7.90
CA LYS A 28 -10.22 -13.38 -8.89
C LYS A 28 -11.50 -12.89 -8.23
N LEU A 29 -11.89 -13.53 -7.13
CA LEU A 29 -13.09 -13.18 -6.38
C LEU A 29 -13.01 -11.75 -5.83
N VAL A 30 -11.85 -11.35 -5.29
CA VAL A 30 -11.61 -9.98 -4.80
C VAL A 30 -11.86 -8.96 -5.91
N LYS A 31 -11.32 -9.19 -7.12
CA LYS A 31 -11.55 -8.32 -8.29
C LYS A 31 -13.02 -8.26 -8.70
N GLU A 32 -13.75 -9.36 -8.66
CA GLU A 32 -15.20 -9.39 -8.97
C GLU A 32 -16.07 -8.70 -7.91
N THR A 33 -15.55 -8.59 -6.68
CA THR A 33 -16.24 -7.91 -5.58
C THR A 33 -15.90 -6.43 -5.45
N SER A 34 -14.85 -5.97 -6.12
CA SER A 34 -14.50 -4.55 -6.24
C SER A 34 -15.58 -3.80 -7.02
N ASN A 35 -16.19 -2.80 -6.40
CA ASN A 35 -17.34 -2.08 -6.96
C ASN A 35 -17.34 -0.59 -6.57
N CYS A 36 -16.17 -0.05 -6.25
CA CYS A 36 -15.95 1.38 -6.15
C CYS A 36 -15.44 1.93 -7.48
N LYS A 37 -15.59 3.25 -7.65
CA LYS A 37 -15.20 3.97 -8.88
C LYS A 37 -13.72 4.38 -8.90
N PHE A 38 -12.97 4.05 -7.85
CA PHE A 38 -11.57 4.38 -7.66
C PHE A 38 -10.76 3.10 -7.45
N GLU A 39 -9.43 3.19 -7.48
CA GLU A 39 -8.55 2.05 -7.22
C GLU A 39 -8.67 1.56 -5.77
N GLU A 40 -9.22 0.36 -5.60
CA GLU A 40 -9.37 -0.27 -4.29
C GLU A 40 -8.06 -0.95 -3.84
N SER A 41 -7.76 -0.85 -2.55
CA SER A 41 -6.66 -1.58 -1.91
C SER A 41 -7.12 -2.96 -1.47
N VAL A 42 -6.28 -3.98 -1.68
CA VAL A 42 -6.49 -5.33 -1.16
C VAL A 42 -5.77 -5.49 0.17
N GLU A 43 -6.50 -5.85 1.21
CA GLU A 43 -5.96 -6.11 2.54
C GLU A 43 -6.04 -7.60 2.87
N ILE A 44 -5.06 -8.09 3.65
CA ILE A 44 -5.02 -9.47 4.12
C ILE A 44 -5.09 -9.45 5.65
N ALA A 45 -6.15 -10.04 6.20
CA ALA A 45 -6.29 -10.24 7.63
C ALA A 45 -5.72 -11.61 8.02
N ILE A 46 -4.64 -11.61 8.80
CA ILE A 46 -4.00 -12.83 9.31
C ILE A 46 -4.24 -12.89 10.82
N CYS A 47 -4.92 -13.93 11.28
CA CYS A 47 -5.04 -14.19 12.70
C CYS A 47 -3.74 -14.85 13.19
N LEU A 48 -2.96 -14.11 13.97
CA LEU A 48 -1.76 -14.62 14.63
C LEU A 48 -2.15 -15.17 16.00
N ASN A 49 -1.69 -16.36 16.34
CA ASN A 49 -1.91 -16.97 17.67
C ASN A 49 -0.97 -16.36 18.73
N VAL A 50 -1.04 -15.05 18.88
CA VAL A 50 -0.13 -14.24 19.70
C VAL A 50 -0.95 -13.53 20.78
N LYS A 51 -0.44 -13.45 22.01
CA LYS A 51 -1.08 -12.85 23.18
C LYS A 51 -0.60 -11.40 23.36
N PRO A 52 -1.38 -10.39 22.91
CA PRO A 52 -0.93 -9.00 22.87
C PRO A 52 -0.73 -8.33 24.24
N LYS A 53 -1.15 -8.99 25.33
CA LYS A 53 -1.02 -8.45 26.70
C LYS A 53 0.40 -8.57 27.26
N THR A 54 1.23 -9.46 26.73
CA THR A 54 2.61 -9.65 27.15
C THR A 54 3.51 -8.72 26.31
N LYS A 55 4.30 -7.85 26.95
CA LYS A 55 5.09 -6.77 26.29
C LYS A 55 6.06 -7.21 25.17
N GLY A 56 6.30 -8.51 24.95
CA GLY A 56 7.21 -9.04 23.92
C GLY A 56 6.54 -9.55 22.64
N GLU A 57 5.21 -9.62 22.59
CA GLU A 57 4.47 -10.36 21.56
C GLU A 57 3.81 -9.43 20.51
N ARG A 58 4.35 -8.23 20.29
CA ARG A 58 3.82 -7.33 19.24
C ARG A 58 4.63 -7.47 17.96
N VAL A 59 4.00 -8.00 16.90
CA VAL A 59 4.62 -8.09 15.57
C VAL A 59 4.48 -6.72 14.88
N ARG A 60 5.61 -6.04 14.67
CA ARG A 60 5.70 -4.84 13.82
C ARG A 60 6.90 -5.03 12.90
N GLY A 61 6.66 -5.04 11.61
CA GLY A 61 7.70 -5.16 10.60
C GLY A 61 7.29 -4.47 9.31
N THR A 62 8.27 -4.23 8.46
CA THR A 62 8.10 -3.78 7.08
C THR A 62 8.55 -4.91 6.17
N VAL A 63 7.90 -5.05 5.01
CA VAL A 63 8.29 -6.02 4.00
C VAL A 63 8.26 -5.35 2.65
N VAL A 64 9.30 -5.59 1.84
CA VAL A 64 9.32 -5.17 0.44
C VAL A 64 8.60 -6.23 -0.37
N LEU A 65 7.53 -5.83 -1.06
CA LEU A 65 6.77 -6.76 -1.90
C LEU A 65 7.53 -7.04 -3.20
N PRO A 66 7.61 -8.31 -3.67
CA PRO A 66 8.35 -8.67 -4.89
C PRO A 66 7.87 -7.98 -6.17
N GLN A 67 6.61 -7.57 -6.21
CA GLN A 67 5.99 -6.86 -7.34
C GLN A 67 5.74 -5.37 -7.01
N GLY A 68 6.34 -4.87 -5.93
CA GLY A 68 6.12 -3.52 -5.42
C GLY A 68 4.69 -3.30 -4.91
N LEU A 69 4.35 -2.03 -4.70
CA LEU A 69 3.04 -1.58 -4.19
C LEU A 69 2.01 -1.37 -5.31
N GLY A 70 2.36 -1.65 -6.57
CA GLY A 70 1.53 -1.37 -7.75
C GLY A 70 1.37 0.12 -8.09
N LYS A 71 1.88 1.02 -7.24
CA LYS A 71 2.01 2.45 -7.50
C LYS A 71 3.46 2.78 -7.87
N LYS A 72 3.62 3.65 -8.88
CA LYS A 72 4.92 4.26 -9.18
C LYS A 72 5.17 5.35 -8.15
N ILE A 73 5.86 5.00 -7.06
CA ILE A 73 6.34 5.96 -6.08
C ILE A 73 7.50 6.70 -6.73
N LYS A 74 7.41 8.02 -6.79
CA LYS A 74 8.48 8.88 -7.28
C LYS A 74 9.15 9.52 -6.06
N VAL A 75 10.40 9.15 -5.79
CA VAL A 75 11.10 9.60 -4.59
C VAL A 75 11.94 10.82 -4.92
N ALA A 76 11.67 11.93 -4.24
CA ALA A 76 12.48 13.14 -4.30
C ALA A 76 13.27 13.32 -2.99
N VAL A 77 14.58 13.53 -3.10
CA VAL A 77 15.49 13.67 -1.96
C VAL A 77 16.13 15.05 -1.98
N PHE A 78 16.05 15.76 -0.86
CA PHE A 78 16.78 17.01 -0.63
C PHE A 78 18.14 16.67 0.00
N ALA A 79 19.21 16.75 -0.78
CA ALA A 79 20.56 16.52 -0.31
C ALA A 79 21.56 17.37 -1.12
N GLU A 80 22.70 17.69 -0.51
CA GLU A 80 23.80 18.44 -1.11
C GLU A 80 25.12 17.67 -0.97
N GLY A 81 26.08 17.89 -1.87
CA GLY A 81 27.40 17.25 -1.83
C GLY A 81 27.36 15.71 -1.90
N ASP A 82 28.18 15.04 -1.10
CA ASP A 82 28.38 13.59 -1.11
C ASP A 82 27.13 12.77 -0.75
N GLU A 83 26.14 13.39 -0.10
CA GLU A 83 24.85 12.75 0.19
C GLU A 83 23.93 12.75 -1.03
N ALA A 84 24.06 13.74 -1.92
CA ALA A 84 23.33 13.79 -3.17
C ALA A 84 23.80 12.70 -4.14
N GLU A 85 25.11 12.47 -4.25
CA GLU A 85 25.65 11.39 -5.08
C GLU A 85 25.19 10.02 -4.57
N ARG A 86 25.25 9.79 -3.26
CA ARG A 86 24.73 8.56 -2.64
C ARG A 86 23.23 8.36 -2.86
N ALA A 87 22.43 9.42 -2.84
CA ALA A 87 20.99 9.33 -3.11
C ALA A 87 20.70 9.02 -4.59
N LYS A 88 21.49 9.58 -5.53
CA LYS A 88 21.40 9.26 -6.96
C LYS A 88 21.78 7.80 -7.22
N GLU A 89 22.84 7.31 -6.59
CA GLU A 89 23.27 5.90 -6.68
C GLU A 89 22.26 4.92 -6.06
N ALA A 90 21.56 5.33 -4.99
CA ALA A 90 20.52 4.55 -4.34
C ALA A 90 19.20 4.47 -5.16
N GLY A 91 19.09 5.21 -6.27
CA GLY A 91 17.94 5.16 -7.17
C GLY A 91 16.82 6.15 -6.86
N ALA A 92 17.13 7.30 -6.27
CA ALA A 92 16.16 8.40 -6.17
C ALA A 92 15.89 9.03 -7.55
N ASP A 93 14.62 9.36 -7.84
CA ASP A 93 14.21 9.93 -9.13
C ASP A 93 14.62 11.40 -9.29
N TYR A 94 14.63 12.15 -8.18
CA TYR A 94 15.04 13.55 -8.14
C TYR A 94 15.92 13.81 -6.91
N VAL A 95 17.09 14.41 -7.12
CA VAL A 95 18.02 14.74 -6.05
C VAL A 95 18.62 16.12 -6.31
N ASP A 96 18.00 17.15 -5.72
CA ASP A 96 18.47 18.53 -5.74
C ASP A 96 17.92 19.29 -4.52
N GLY A 97 18.71 20.21 -3.96
CA GLY A 97 18.32 21.03 -2.80
C GLY A 97 17.47 22.23 -3.21
N GLU A 98 18.12 23.33 -3.60
CA GLU A 98 17.46 24.61 -3.89
C GLU A 98 16.59 24.60 -5.15
N GLU A 99 16.98 23.83 -6.18
CA GLU A 99 16.24 23.78 -7.45
C GLU A 99 14.93 23.00 -7.33
N LEU A 100 14.94 21.91 -6.56
CA LEU A 100 13.74 21.15 -6.24
C LEU A 100 12.78 21.98 -5.38
N ALA A 101 13.30 22.75 -4.41
CA ALA A 101 12.50 23.64 -3.58
C ALA A 101 11.76 24.70 -4.41
N LYS A 102 12.45 25.38 -5.33
CA LYS A 102 11.82 26.35 -6.25
C LYS A 102 10.78 25.70 -7.16
N ARG A 103 11.04 24.48 -7.62
CA ARG A 103 10.10 23.72 -8.47
C ARG A 103 8.83 23.35 -7.71
N ILE A 104 8.95 22.99 -6.44
CA ILE A 104 7.81 22.69 -5.55
C ILE A 104 7.01 23.96 -5.25
N GLU A 105 7.68 25.08 -4.97
CA GLU A 105 7.02 26.39 -4.81
C GLU A 105 6.29 26.84 -6.09
N ALA A 106 6.82 26.48 -7.27
CA ALA A 106 6.17 26.69 -8.56
C ALA A 106 4.98 25.73 -8.82
N GLY A 107 4.64 24.85 -7.87
CA GLY A 107 3.46 23.99 -7.91
C GLY A 107 3.72 22.55 -8.37
N TRP A 108 4.98 22.11 -8.43
CA TRP A 108 5.31 20.74 -8.80
C TRP A 108 5.16 19.78 -7.61
N LEU A 109 4.25 18.81 -7.74
CA LEU A 109 3.90 17.83 -6.70
C LEU A 109 3.96 16.39 -7.25
N GLU A 110 4.79 16.12 -8.25
CA GLU A 110 4.92 14.78 -8.84
C GLU A 110 5.91 13.88 -8.09
N PHE A 111 5.83 13.85 -6.77
CA PHE A 111 6.56 12.93 -5.89
C PHE A 111 5.58 12.36 -4.87
N ASP A 112 5.83 11.14 -4.38
CA ASP A 112 4.91 10.38 -3.51
C ASP A 112 5.68 9.72 -2.34
#